data_AF-A0A495E8P1-F1
#
_entry.id   AF-A0A495E8P1-F1
#
_cell.length_a   1.000
_cell.length_b   1.000
_cell.length_c   1.000
_cell.angle_alpha   90.00
_cell.angle_beta   90.00
_cell.angle_gamma   90.00
#
_symmetry.space_group_name_H-M   'P 1'
#
loop_
_entity.id
_entity.type
_entity.pdbx_description
1 polymer ?
#
loop_
_entity_poly.entity_id
_entity_poly.type
_entity_poly.pdbx_seq_one_letter_code
_entity_poly.pdbx_strand_id
1 'polypeptide(L)'
;MKNYILPLLLSLLSAVTFSQENDITASLYTTYETYKEKILAKRRIKQEDLQPLLTHYKNVSGFTVSKVGTSIAGRDLSLVSLGTGKTQVFLWSQMHGDEPTATQAIFDILKFLESPDFNDEKDAILTNLTLHFLPMLNPDGAALYQRRNLLGIDINRDALRLQSPEGKTLKRVRDSLKADFGFNLHDQSIYYNAERTRKPATISYLAPAYNYEKDVNEVRANAMKVIVFMNSIIQKYAPGQVAKYNDDFEPRAFGDNIQKWGTSTILIESGGYNNDIEKQEIRKLNYVSILSAIYSIATQNFKNLDITDYEKIPENDRKLFDLKIEGAKYILNNKAYKIDVGINRLEVNTEDYSDFWYSSRILDQGDLSTYYGYETFNAAGYTLKQGKVYPKQIATIKEASHLNFISLLKEGYTHLRISKIPYKQLSSPFPLHIIGSKFIISDKLFLQPGVNPTFLLEKNGKNKYAVINGFLINLENGEGAFKNAMIYR
;
A
#
# COMPACT_ATOMS: atom_id res chain seq x y z
N MET A 1 2.01 -69.30 58.19
CA MET A 1 1.01 -69.16 57.11
C MET A 1 0.85 -67.69 56.81
N LYS A 2 1.29 -67.24 55.63
CA LYS A 2 1.39 -65.82 55.24
C LYS A 2 0.05 -65.35 54.67
N ASN A 3 -0.51 -64.28 55.25
CA ASN A 3 -1.65 -63.55 54.71
C ASN A 3 -1.17 -62.47 53.73
N TYR A 4 -1.77 -62.42 52.54
CA TYR A 4 -1.57 -61.36 51.55
C TYR A 4 -2.58 -60.23 51.79
N ILE A 5 -2.08 -59.01 51.97
CA ILE A 5 -2.85 -57.77 51.93
C ILE A 5 -2.55 -57.11 50.58
N LEU A 6 -3.60 -56.85 49.80
CA LEU A 6 -3.56 -56.12 48.53
C LEU A 6 -3.91 -54.65 48.82
N PRO A 7 -3.08 -53.65 48.43
CA PRO A 7 -3.53 -52.27 48.38
C PRO A 7 -3.91 -51.91 46.93
N LEU A 8 -5.16 -51.50 46.75
CA LEU A 8 -5.65 -50.89 45.51
C LEU A 8 -5.22 -49.41 45.52
N LEU A 9 -4.25 -49.04 44.69
CA LEU A 9 -3.87 -47.63 44.48
C LEU A 9 -4.87 -46.98 43.51
N LEU A 10 -5.70 -46.06 44.00
CA LEU A 10 -6.48 -45.16 43.16
C LEU A 10 -5.57 -44.00 42.72
N SER A 11 -5.17 -43.96 41.45
CA SER A 11 -4.54 -42.79 40.83
C SER A 11 -5.63 -41.85 40.27
N LEU A 12 -5.86 -40.73 40.95
CA LEU A 12 -6.61 -39.60 40.42
C LEU A 12 -5.75 -38.90 39.35
N LEU A 13 -6.01 -39.16 38.06
CA LEU A 13 -5.55 -38.30 36.98
C LEU A 13 -6.47 -37.07 36.91
N SER A 14 -6.00 -35.95 37.44
CA SER A 14 -6.53 -34.63 37.08
C SER A 14 -6.10 -34.31 35.64
N ALA A 15 -7.00 -34.53 34.69
CA ALA A 15 -6.86 -34.01 33.34
C ALA A 15 -6.99 -32.49 33.40
N VAL A 16 -5.86 -31.78 33.32
CA VAL A 16 -5.85 -30.36 33.03
C VAL A 16 -6.24 -30.22 31.56
N THR A 17 -7.52 -29.99 31.30
CA THR A 17 -7.98 -29.55 29.99
C THR A 17 -7.45 -28.14 29.78
N PHE A 18 -6.36 -28.00 29.02
CA PHE A 18 -6.04 -26.73 28.38
C PHE A 18 -7.18 -26.44 27.41
N SER A 19 -8.09 -25.55 27.80
CA SER A 19 -8.92 -24.83 26.85
C SER A 19 -7.96 -24.09 25.93
N GLN A 20 -7.88 -24.48 24.67
CA GLN A 20 -7.34 -23.62 23.64
C GLN A 20 -8.31 -22.44 23.53
N GLU A 21 -7.96 -21.31 24.13
CA GLU A 21 -8.49 -20.04 23.67
C GLU A 21 -8.12 -19.94 22.18
N ASN A 22 -9.11 -20.16 21.31
CA ASN A 22 -8.95 -19.87 19.89
C ASN A 22 -8.79 -18.36 19.76
N ASP A 23 -7.55 -17.89 19.63
CA ASP A 23 -7.27 -16.47 19.32
C ASP A 23 -7.79 -16.19 17.90
N ILE A 24 -9.00 -15.64 17.79
CA ILE A 24 -9.60 -15.24 16.51
C ILE A 24 -8.63 -14.39 15.67
N THR A 25 -7.80 -13.55 16.31
CA THR A 25 -6.86 -12.69 15.58
C THR A 25 -5.74 -13.48 14.90
N ALA A 26 -5.37 -14.64 15.44
CA ALA A 26 -4.49 -15.60 14.78
C ALA A 26 -5.18 -16.27 13.59
N SER A 27 -6.41 -16.75 13.82
CA SER A 27 -7.20 -17.43 12.81
C SER A 27 -7.43 -16.54 11.58
N LEU A 28 -7.83 -15.27 11.76
CA LEU A 28 -8.05 -14.30 10.67
C LEU A 28 -6.89 -14.23 9.68
N TYR A 29 -5.63 -14.22 10.15
CA TYR A 29 -4.47 -14.17 9.25
C TYR A 29 -4.25 -15.49 8.51
N THR A 30 -4.41 -16.62 9.20
CA THR A 30 -4.16 -17.95 8.63
C THR A 30 -5.24 -18.42 7.66
N THR A 31 -6.49 -18.02 7.86
CA THR A 31 -7.64 -18.42 7.02
C THR A 31 -7.98 -17.40 5.93
N TYR A 32 -7.21 -16.31 5.80
CA TYR A 32 -7.49 -15.20 4.89
C TYR A 32 -7.84 -15.63 3.45
N GLU A 33 -7.12 -16.59 2.89
CA GLU A 33 -7.31 -17.02 1.49
C GLU A 33 -8.72 -17.57 1.21
N THR A 34 -9.43 -18.06 2.23
CA THR A 34 -10.84 -18.48 2.12
C THR A 34 -11.76 -17.30 1.81
N TYR A 35 -11.47 -16.13 2.40
CA TYR A 35 -12.31 -14.94 2.34
C TYR A 35 -11.85 -13.92 1.29
N LYS A 36 -10.70 -14.14 0.65
CA LYS A 36 -10.21 -13.28 -0.42
C LYS A 36 -11.17 -13.24 -1.61
N GLU A 37 -11.56 -12.05 -2.03
CA GLU A 37 -12.36 -11.83 -3.24
C GLU A 37 -11.50 -11.88 -4.48
N LYS A 38 -11.73 -12.91 -5.31
CA LYS A 38 -10.88 -13.24 -6.46
C LYS A 38 -11.01 -12.25 -7.62
N ILE A 39 -12.17 -11.58 -7.75
CA ILE A 39 -12.37 -10.61 -8.84
C ILE A 39 -11.53 -9.34 -8.63
N LEU A 40 -11.17 -9.04 -7.38
CA LEU A 40 -10.36 -7.87 -7.01
C LEU A 40 -8.88 -8.24 -6.98
N ALA A 41 -8.36 -8.88 -8.03
CA ALA A 41 -6.98 -9.38 -8.05
C ALA A 41 -5.91 -8.31 -8.32
N LYS A 42 -6.32 -7.12 -8.76
CA LYS A 42 -5.44 -5.98 -9.06
C LYS A 42 -5.84 -4.77 -8.23
N ARG A 43 -4.90 -3.87 -7.96
CA ARG A 43 -5.19 -2.65 -7.19
C ARG A 43 -5.97 -1.60 -7.98
N ARG A 44 -5.86 -1.57 -9.30
CA ARG A 44 -6.58 -0.60 -10.16
C ARG A 44 -8.05 -1.02 -10.34
N ILE A 45 -8.80 -0.98 -9.25
CA ILE A 45 -10.23 -1.30 -9.22
C ILE A 45 -11.07 -0.07 -9.58
N LYS A 46 -12.10 -0.30 -10.37
CA LYS A 46 -13.10 0.69 -10.76
C LYS A 46 -14.43 0.34 -10.11
N GLN A 47 -15.36 1.30 -10.13
CA GLN A 47 -16.70 1.08 -9.59
C GLN A 47 -17.40 -0.12 -10.25
N GLU A 48 -17.19 -0.32 -11.55
CA GLU A 48 -17.77 -1.44 -12.32
C GLU A 48 -17.34 -2.82 -11.79
N ASP A 49 -16.12 -2.94 -11.26
CA ASP A 49 -15.62 -4.18 -10.65
C ASP A 49 -16.34 -4.48 -9.33
N LEU A 50 -16.85 -3.45 -8.65
CA LEU A 50 -17.57 -3.59 -7.37
C LEU A 50 -19.05 -3.91 -7.54
N GLN A 51 -19.66 -3.55 -8.68
CA GLN A 51 -21.10 -3.70 -8.87
C GLN A 51 -21.61 -5.14 -8.77
N PRO A 52 -20.90 -6.17 -9.30
CA PRO A 52 -21.29 -7.56 -9.10
C PRO A 52 -21.33 -7.95 -7.61
N LEU A 53 -20.35 -7.51 -6.81
CA LEU A 53 -20.29 -7.80 -5.37
C LEU A 53 -21.41 -7.08 -4.63
N LEU A 54 -21.64 -5.80 -4.92
CA LEU A 54 -22.73 -5.03 -4.30
C LEU A 54 -24.10 -5.63 -4.63
N THR A 55 -24.28 -6.13 -5.85
CA THR A 55 -25.51 -6.81 -6.28
C THR A 55 -25.69 -8.14 -5.56
N HIS A 56 -24.61 -8.89 -5.36
CA HIS A 56 -24.61 -10.12 -4.55
C HIS A 56 -25.08 -9.82 -3.12
N TYR A 57 -24.39 -8.94 -2.39
CA TYR A 57 -24.72 -8.63 -1.00
C TYR A 57 -26.11 -8.00 -0.82
N LYS A 58 -26.68 -7.38 -1.85
CA LYS A 58 -28.07 -6.91 -1.80
C LYS A 58 -29.09 -8.05 -1.65
N ASN A 59 -28.75 -9.24 -2.10
CA ASN A 59 -29.61 -10.43 -2.06
C ASN A 59 -29.26 -11.40 -0.90
N VAL A 60 -28.23 -11.10 -0.12
CA VAL A 60 -27.81 -11.91 1.03
C VAL A 60 -28.58 -11.47 2.28
N SER A 61 -29.16 -12.43 3.01
CA SER A 61 -29.89 -12.14 4.25
C SER A 61 -28.97 -11.48 5.29
N GLY A 62 -29.50 -10.49 6.01
CA GLY A 62 -28.75 -9.73 7.03
C GLY A 62 -27.92 -8.56 6.48
N PHE A 63 -27.72 -8.48 5.17
CA PHE A 63 -27.06 -7.35 4.51
C PHE A 63 -28.09 -6.35 3.97
N THR A 64 -27.80 -5.07 4.11
CA THR A 64 -28.54 -3.97 3.50
C THR A 64 -27.62 -3.16 2.62
N VAL A 65 -27.87 -3.16 1.30
CA VAL A 65 -27.12 -2.35 0.34
C VAL A 65 -28.01 -1.20 -0.15
N SER A 66 -27.57 0.03 0.10
CA SER A 66 -28.33 1.25 -0.23
C SER A 66 -27.48 2.22 -1.04
N LYS A 67 -28.08 2.85 -2.06
CA LYS A 67 -27.48 4.01 -2.71
C LYS A 67 -27.64 5.20 -1.77
N VAL A 68 -26.53 5.72 -1.28
CA VAL A 68 -26.52 6.87 -0.37
C VAL A 68 -26.15 8.16 -1.06
N GLY A 69 -25.64 8.14 -2.28
CA GLY A 69 -25.34 9.37 -3.02
C GLY A 69 -24.91 9.09 -4.45
N THR A 70 -24.42 10.13 -5.10
CA THR A 70 -23.93 10.08 -6.47
C THR A 70 -22.72 11.00 -6.59
N SER A 71 -21.68 10.56 -7.28
CA SER A 71 -20.54 11.37 -7.68
C SER A 71 -20.88 12.37 -8.78
N ILE A 72 -19.90 13.15 -9.21
CA ILE A 72 -20.03 14.19 -10.24
C ILE A 72 -20.36 13.59 -11.61
N ALA A 73 -19.75 12.45 -11.98
CA ALA A 73 -20.03 11.77 -13.22
C ALA A 73 -21.33 10.93 -13.20
N GLY A 74 -22.12 11.01 -12.12
CA GLY A 74 -23.36 10.24 -12.01
C GLY A 74 -23.18 8.81 -11.47
N ARG A 75 -21.98 8.45 -10.96
CA ARG A 75 -21.72 7.12 -10.39
C ARG A 75 -22.24 7.00 -8.96
N ASP A 76 -22.95 5.91 -8.69
CA ASP A 76 -23.54 5.63 -7.37
C ASP A 76 -22.52 5.47 -6.23
N LEU A 77 -22.85 6.03 -5.08
CA LEU A 77 -22.15 5.81 -3.81
C LEU A 77 -23.01 4.84 -2.99
N SER A 78 -22.48 3.65 -2.70
CA SER A 78 -23.23 2.55 -2.05
C SER A 78 -22.76 2.30 -0.64
N LEU A 79 -23.71 2.25 0.31
CA LEU A 79 -23.48 1.88 1.70
C LEU A 79 -23.97 0.45 1.93
N VAL A 80 -23.08 -0.42 2.42
CA VAL A 80 -23.40 -1.79 2.84
C VAL A 80 -23.48 -1.83 4.36
N SER A 81 -24.58 -2.31 4.92
CA SER A 81 -24.81 -2.35 6.37
C SER A 81 -25.24 -3.73 6.84
N LEU A 82 -24.82 -4.14 8.04
CA LEU A 82 -25.20 -5.40 8.68
C LEU A 82 -25.00 -5.34 10.20
N GLY A 83 -25.69 -6.22 10.92
CA GLY A 83 -25.73 -6.23 12.39
C GLY A 83 -26.92 -5.45 12.95
N THR A 84 -27.15 -5.61 14.24
CA THR A 84 -28.30 -5.04 14.98
C THR A 84 -27.89 -4.38 16.29
N GLY A 85 -26.59 -4.38 16.59
CA GLY A 85 -26.08 -3.84 17.84
C GLY A 85 -26.12 -2.32 17.92
N LYS A 86 -26.12 -1.80 19.15
CA LYS A 86 -26.30 -0.36 19.42
C LYS A 86 -25.09 0.49 19.05
N THR A 87 -23.90 -0.12 18.98
CA THR A 87 -22.66 0.60 18.65
C THR A 87 -22.54 0.72 17.14
N GLN A 88 -22.51 1.94 16.64
CA GLN A 88 -22.48 2.24 15.22
C GLN A 88 -21.03 2.38 14.75
N VAL A 89 -20.58 1.49 13.86
CA VAL A 89 -19.22 1.52 13.31
C VAL A 89 -19.26 1.84 11.83
N PHE A 90 -18.64 2.96 11.44
CA PHE A 90 -18.66 3.45 10.06
C PHE A 90 -17.26 3.38 9.43
N LEU A 91 -17.14 2.69 8.31
CA LEU A 91 -15.90 2.53 7.56
C LEU A 91 -16.07 3.14 6.17
N TRP A 92 -15.14 3.98 5.75
CA TRP A 92 -15.13 4.51 4.39
C TRP A 92 -13.73 4.40 3.79
N SER A 93 -13.68 4.08 2.50
CA SER A 93 -12.42 3.96 1.75
C SER A 93 -12.47 4.72 0.44
N GLN A 94 -11.27 4.92 -0.11
CA GLN A 94 -11.05 5.44 -1.46
C GLN A 94 -11.76 6.79 -1.68
N MET A 95 -11.64 7.67 -0.68
CA MET A 95 -11.96 9.10 -0.85
C MET A 95 -10.96 9.79 -1.76
N HIS A 96 -9.74 9.25 -1.80
CA HIS A 96 -8.82 9.44 -2.90
C HIS A 96 -8.94 8.25 -3.85
N GLY A 97 -9.10 8.51 -5.14
CA GLY A 97 -9.43 7.48 -6.12
C GLY A 97 -8.32 6.47 -6.39
N ASP A 98 -7.06 6.86 -6.16
CA ASP A 98 -5.84 6.05 -6.32
C ASP A 98 -5.43 5.28 -5.06
N GLU A 99 -6.33 5.16 -4.06
CA GLU A 99 -6.08 4.48 -2.79
C GLU A 99 -7.04 3.28 -2.58
N PRO A 100 -6.87 2.20 -3.36
CA PRO A 100 -7.84 1.09 -3.47
C PRO A 100 -7.66 -0.03 -2.44
N THR A 101 -6.59 -0.02 -1.63
CA THR A 101 -6.16 -1.21 -0.87
C THR A 101 -7.21 -1.65 0.13
N ALA A 102 -7.71 -0.71 0.93
CA ALA A 102 -8.71 -1.00 1.93
C ALA A 102 -10.10 -1.30 1.34
N THR A 103 -10.43 -0.77 0.16
CA THR A 103 -11.65 -1.15 -0.57
C THR A 103 -11.66 -2.65 -0.85
N GLN A 104 -10.54 -3.21 -1.30
CA GLN A 104 -10.43 -4.66 -1.53
C GLN A 104 -10.59 -5.44 -0.22
N ALA A 105 -9.98 -4.96 0.86
CA ALA A 105 -10.09 -5.58 2.18
C ALA A 105 -11.53 -5.54 2.73
N ILE A 106 -12.28 -4.46 2.50
CA ILE A 106 -13.70 -4.38 2.88
C ILE A 106 -14.49 -5.53 2.28
N PHE A 107 -14.30 -5.83 0.99
CA PHE A 107 -15.03 -6.94 0.37
C PHE A 107 -14.59 -8.31 0.89
N ASP A 108 -13.32 -8.48 1.29
CA ASP A 108 -12.88 -9.69 1.99
C ASP A 108 -13.54 -9.83 3.37
N ILE A 109 -13.74 -8.70 4.07
CA ILE A 109 -14.45 -8.65 5.35
C ILE A 109 -15.93 -9.00 5.17
N LEU A 110 -16.60 -8.46 4.16
CA LEU A 110 -17.99 -8.78 3.87
C LEU A 110 -18.16 -10.28 3.58
N LYS A 111 -17.22 -10.88 2.84
CA LYS A 111 -17.22 -12.32 2.56
C LYS A 111 -16.96 -13.17 3.80
N PHE A 112 -16.09 -12.72 4.70
CA PHE A 112 -15.93 -13.35 6.02
C PHE A 112 -17.22 -13.31 6.83
N LEU A 113 -17.90 -12.15 6.85
CA LEU A 113 -19.15 -11.97 7.59
C LEU A 113 -20.30 -12.81 7.02
N GLU A 114 -20.34 -13.02 5.71
CA GLU A 114 -21.32 -13.90 5.03
C GLU A 114 -21.06 -15.41 5.28
N SER A 115 -19.81 -15.81 5.50
CA SER A 115 -19.42 -17.23 5.58
C SER A 115 -20.17 -18.01 6.68
N PRO A 116 -20.14 -19.36 6.70
CA PRO A 116 -20.68 -20.15 7.81
C PRO A 116 -19.70 -20.34 8.99
N ASP A 117 -18.47 -19.85 8.87
CA ASP A 117 -17.38 -20.04 9.84
C ASP A 117 -17.45 -19.00 10.98
N PHE A 118 -16.75 -19.21 12.10
CA PHE A 118 -16.64 -18.22 13.21
C PHE A 118 -17.98 -17.66 13.72
N ASN A 119 -18.97 -18.55 13.90
CA ASN A 119 -20.33 -18.14 14.27
C ASN A 119 -20.38 -17.39 15.60
N ASP A 120 -19.67 -17.86 16.63
CA ASP A 120 -19.69 -17.24 17.96
C ASP A 120 -19.09 -15.82 17.92
N GLU A 121 -17.97 -15.64 17.23
CA GLU A 121 -17.32 -14.34 17.14
C GLU A 121 -18.08 -13.38 16.24
N LYS A 122 -18.68 -13.85 15.14
CA LYS A 122 -19.55 -13.01 14.31
C LYS A 122 -20.85 -12.67 15.00
N ASP A 123 -21.44 -13.57 15.79
CA ASP A 123 -22.60 -13.26 16.61
C ASP A 123 -22.24 -12.17 17.63
N ALA A 124 -21.10 -12.31 18.32
CA ALA A 124 -20.60 -11.27 19.21
C ALA A 124 -20.39 -9.91 18.50
N ILE A 125 -19.88 -9.91 17.26
CA ILE A 125 -19.74 -8.70 16.45
C ILE A 125 -21.11 -8.11 16.09
N LEU A 126 -21.99 -8.89 15.47
CA LEU A 126 -23.21 -8.40 14.82
C LEU A 126 -24.36 -8.12 15.81
N THR A 127 -24.32 -8.69 17.02
CA THR A 127 -25.27 -8.38 18.10
C THR A 127 -24.86 -7.14 18.91
N ASN A 128 -23.57 -6.82 18.98
CA ASN A 128 -23.06 -5.65 19.72
C ASN A 128 -22.84 -4.43 18.82
N LEU A 129 -22.57 -4.65 17.54
CA LEU A 129 -22.28 -3.61 16.55
C LEU A 129 -23.30 -3.61 15.41
N THR A 130 -23.56 -2.44 14.85
CA THR A 130 -24.06 -2.29 13.48
C THR A 130 -22.92 -1.71 12.64
N LEU A 131 -22.50 -2.46 11.63
CA LEU A 131 -21.39 -2.10 10.75
C LEU A 131 -21.92 -1.44 9.49
N HIS A 132 -21.27 -0.36 9.06
CA HIS A 132 -21.60 0.39 7.85
C HIS A 132 -20.34 0.62 7.00
N PHE A 133 -20.33 0.10 5.78
CA PHE A 133 -19.20 0.20 4.85
C PHE A 133 -19.60 1.08 3.66
N LEU A 134 -18.81 2.12 3.39
CA LEU A 134 -18.85 2.93 2.18
C LEU A 134 -17.58 2.63 1.35
N PRO A 135 -17.57 1.58 0.52
CA PRO A 135 -16.33 1.02 -0.02
C PRO A 135 -15.63 1.90 -1.07
N MET A 136 -16.32 2.84 -1.68
CA MET A 136 -15.71 3.72 -2.69
C MET A 136 -16.39 5.08 -2.66
N LEU A 137 -15.79 6.03 -1.95
CA LEU A 137 -16.34 7.38 -1.83
C LEU A 137 -16.09 8.24 -3.10
N ASN A 138 -14.98 8.01 -3.81
CA ASN A 138 -14.60 8.77 -5.00
C ASN A 138 -14.49 7.86 -6.25
N PRO A 139 -15.62 7.36 -6.77
CA PRO A 139 -15.61 6.48 -7.94
C PRO A 139 -15.12 7.20 -9.22
N ASP A 140 -15.21 8.53 -9.28
CA ASP A 140 -14.70 9.31 -10.39
C ASP A 140 -13.18 9.38 -10.41
N GLY A 141 -12.56 9.62 -9.26
CA GLY A 141 -11.11 9.53 -9.10
C GLY A 141 -10.61 8.10 -9.34
N ALA A 142 -11.36 7.10 -8.88
CA ALA A 142 -11.02 5.68 -9.08
C ALA A 142 -10.97 5.30 -10.58
N ALA A 143 -11.94 5.77 -11.36
CA ALA A 143 -11.97 5.52 -12.81
C ALA A 143 -10.74 6.06 -13.56
N LEU A 144 -10.08 7.09 -13.01
CA LEU A 144 -8.89 7.73 -13.56
C LEU A 144 -7.61 7.41 -12.77
N TYR A 145 -7.70 6.53 -11.76
CA TYR A 145 -6.64 6.23 -10.80
C TYR A 145 -5.90 7.48 -10.32
N GLN A 146 -6.65 8.42 -9.74
CA GLN A 146 -6.13 9.68 -9.25
C GLN A 146 -6.71 10.06 -7.88
N ARG A 147 -5.93 10.84 -7.12
CA ARG A 147 -6.31 11.33 -5.80
C ARG A 147 -7.61 12.15 -5.76
N ARG A 148 -7.76 13.10 -6.67
CA ARG A 148 -8.85 14.10 -6.63
C ARG A 148 -10.10 13.61 -7.34
N ASN A 149 -11.28 14.14 -6.99
CA ASN A 149 -12.51 13.85 -7.72
C ASN A 149 -12.51 14.51 -9.11
N LEU A 150 -13.61 14.38 -9.86
CA LEU A 150 -13.69 14.89 -11.23
C LEU A 150 -13.52 16.42 -11.36
N LEU A 151 -13.86 17.19 -10.33
CA LEU A 151 -13.63 18.65 -10.28
C LEU A 151 -12.20 19.02 -9.87
N GLY A 152 -11.34 18.05 -9.59
CA GLY A 152 -10.01 18.31 -9.05
C GLY A 152 -10.05 18.73 -7.57
N ILE A 153 -11.11 18.41 -6.82
CA ILE A 153 -11.16 18.64 -5.37
C ILE A 153 -10.52 17.44 -4.66
N ASP A 154 -9.63 17.72 -3.71
CA ASP A 154 -9.24 16.73 -2.71
C ASP A 154 -10.38 16.67 -1.69
N ILE A 155 -11.15 15.57 -1.70
CA ILE A 155 -12.32 15.41 -0.82
C ILE A 155 -11.87 15.47 0.64
N ASN A 156 -10.65 14.99 0.97
CA ASN A 156 -10.09 15.08 2.32
C ASN A 156 -9.53 16.46 2.65
N ARG A 157 -9.89 17.50 1.89
CA ARG A 157 -9.65 18.91 2.19
C ARG A 157 -10.93 19.75 2.06
N ASP A 158 -12.08 19.10 2.11
CA ASP A 158 -13.39 19.69 1.83
C ASP A 158 -14.39 19.56 3.00
N ALA A 159 -13.95 19.16 4.19
CA ALA A 159 -14.85 18.88 5.32
C ALA A 159 -15.57 20.13 5.88
N LEU A 160 -15.02 21.33 5.68
CA LEU A 160 -15.61 22.58 6.18
C LEU A 160 -16.69 23.15 5.23
N ARG A 161 -16.42 23.12 3.92
CA ARG A 161 -17.30 23.74 2.91
C ARG A 161 -18.22 22.74 2.23
N LEU A 162 -17.84 21.45 2.23
CA LEU A 162 -18.59 20.36 1.62
C LEU A 162 -18.96 20.71 0.18
N GLN A 163 -17.99 21.10 -0.64
CA GLN A 163 -18.20 21.52 -2.02
C GLN A 163 -18.48 20.33 -2.95
N SER A 164 -17.83 19.20 -2.69
CA SER A 164 -17.97 17.95 -3.44
C SER A 164 -19.26 17.20 -3.06
N PRO A 165 -20.00 16.61 -4.02
CA PRO A 165 -21.15 15.77 -3.69
C PRO A 165 -20.75 14.52 -2.89
N GLU A 166 -19.53 14.02 -3.09
CA GLU A 166 -18.94 12.95 -2.30
C GLU A 166 -18.77 13.39 -0.83
N GLY A 167 -18.13 14.54 -0.58
CA GLY A 167 -17.95 15.09 0.77
C GLY A 167 -19.28 15.36 1.49
N LYS A 168 -20.27 15.92 0.80
CA LYS A 168 -21.64 16.09 1.32
C LYS A 168 -22.28 14.75 1.70
N THR A 169 -22.08 13.73 0.88
CA THR A 169 -22.60 12.38 1.14
C THR A 169 -21.95 11.77 2.36
N LEU A 170 -20.62 11.81 2.47
CA LEU A 170 -19.88 11.30 3.63
C LEU A 170 -20.37 11.96 4.94
N LYS A 171 -20.47 13.29 4.95
CA LYS A 171 -20.97 14.05 6.11
C LYS A 171 -22.38 13.64 6.50
N ARG A 172 -23.32 13.60 5.54
CA ARG A 172 -24.72 13.22 5.81
C ARG A 172 -24.85 11.79 6.31
N VAL A 173 -24.11 10.84 5.73
CA VAL A 173 -24.11 9.44 6.20
C VAL A 173 -23.63 9.39 7.64
N ARG A 174 -22.46 9.96 7.94
CA ARG A 174 -21.91 9.99 9.31
C ARG A 174 -22.90 10.60 10.31
N ASP A 175 -23.47 11.77 9.99
CA ASP A 175 -24.45 12.45 10.84
C ASP A 175 -25.71 11.61 11.06
N SER A 176 -26.19 10.90 10.03
CA SER A 176 -27.39 10.06 10.13
C SER A 176 -27.17 8.82 11.00
N LEU A 177 -25.96 8.27 10.96
CA LEU A 177 -25.59 7.09 11.74
C LEU A 177 -25.27 7.44 13.20
N LYS A 178 -24.84 8.69 13.47
CA LYS A 178 -24.23 9.10 14.74
C LYS A 178 -23.14 8.11 15.18
N ALA A 179 -22.26 7.76 14.23
CA ALA A 179 -21.27 6.70 14.41
C ALA A 179 -20.41 6.89 15.67
N ASP A 180 -20.30 5.85 16.50
CA ASP A 180 -19.46 5.80 17.69
C ASP A 180 -17.98 5.63 17.33
N PHE A 181 -17.72 4.79 16.31
CA PHE A 181 -16.40 4.53 15.74
C PHE A 181 -16.38 4.78 14.23
N GLY A 182 -15.25 5.29 13.76
CA GLY A 182 -15.02 5.62 12.36
C GLY A 182 -13.69 5.04 11.87
N PHE A 183 -13.66 4.45 10.69
CA PHE A 183 -12.42 4.04 10.02
C PHE A 183 -12.22 4.84 8.75
N ASN A 184 -11.20 5.70 8.77
CA ASN A 184 -10.73 6.48 7.63
C ASN A 184 -9.65 5.69 6.89
N LEU A 185 -10.00 5.06 5.78
CA LEU A 185 -9.15 4.08 5.13
C LEU A 185 -8.48 4.65 3.88
N HIS A 186 -7.15 4.68 3.89
CA HIS A 186 -6.29 5.36 2.93
C HIS A 186 -5.10 4.50 2.47
N ASP A 187 -4.40 4.99 1.45
CA ASP A 187 -3.07 4.54 1.08
C ASP A 187 -2.07 5.70 1.21
N GLN A 188 -0.85 5.37 1.63
CA GLN A 188 0.28 6.30 1.63
C GLN A 188 1.33 5.92 0.59
N SER A 189 2.29 6.82 0.38
CA SER A 189 3.43 6.54 -0.50
C SER A 189 4.20 5.31 -0.03
N ILE A 190 4.57 4.43 -0.96
CA ILE A 190 5.43 3.27 -0.66
C ILE A 190 6.84 3.67 -0.19
N TYR A 191 7.20 4.95 -0.27
CA TYR A 191 8.52 5.46 0.14
C TYR A 191 8.60 5.87 1.61
N TYR A 192 7.54 5.60 2.38
CA TYR A 192 7.57 5.71 3.85
C TYR A 192 8.15 4.45 4.50
N ASN A 193 9.00 4.63 5.49
CA ASN A 193 9.53 3.62 6.40
C ASN A 193 9.08 3.91 7.84
N ALA A 194 9.04 2.89 8.69
CA ALA A 194 8.99 3.13 10.13
C ALA A 194 10.28 3.85 10.55
N GLU A 195 10.15 4.92 11.35
CA GLU A 195 11.26 5.82 11.69
C GLU A 195 12.49 5.05 12.15
N ARG A 196 13.68 5.45 11.69
CA ARG A 196 14.99 4.84 12.05
C ARG A 196 15.14 3.37 11.67
N THR A 197 14.25 2.83 10.82
CA THR A 197 14.38 1.48 10.28
C THR A 197 14.37 1.48 8.76
N ARG A 198 14.94 0.44 8.15
CA ARG A 198 14.86 0.18 6.71
C ARG A 198 13.51 -0.42 6.27
N LYS A 199 12.61 -0.69 7.21
CA LYS A 199 11.37 -1.42 6.97
C LYS A 199 10.30 -0.45 6.48
N PRO A 200 9.58 -0.75 5.40
CA PRO A 200 8.51 0.12 4.95
C PRO A 200 7.44 0.28 6.04
N ALA A 201 6.84 1.47 6.11
CA ALA A 201 5.65 1.71 6.89
C ALA A 201 4.47 1.10 6.12
N THR A 202 4.35 -0.23 6.16
CA THR A 202 3.33 -0.99 5.44
C THR A 202 1.93 -0.60 5.90
N ILE A 203 1.75 -0.45 7.21
CA ILE A 203 0.53 0.09 7.81
C ILE A 203 0.93 1.28 8.69
N SER A 204 0.31 2.43 8.52
CA SER A 204 0.37 3.49 9.53
C SER A 204 -0.99 3.73 10.15
N TYR A 205 -1.01 3.99 11.44
CA TYR A 205 -2.20 4.34 12.19
C TYR A 205 -2.19 5.79 12.64
N LEU A 206 -3.38 6.36 12.79
CA LEU A 206 -3.54 7.66 13.44
C LEU A 206 -4.91 7.73 14.13
N ALA A 207 -4.93 8.18 15.39
CA ALA A 207 -6.11 8.75 16.00
C ALA A 207 -6.09 10.27 15.74
N PRO A 208 -6.87 10.80 14.78
CA PRO A 208 -6.76 12.18 14.32
C PRO A 208 -6.88 13.17 15.48
N ALA A 209 -6.16 14.29 15.40
CA ALA A 209 -6.39 15.40 16.30
C ALA A 209 -7.75 16.05 16.01
N TYR A 210 -8.38 16.67 17.01
CA TYR A 210 -9.61 17.45 16.83
C TYR A 210 -9.42 18.96 17.05
N ASN A 211 -8.21 19.36 17.44
CA ASN A 211 -7.76 20.74 17.64
C ASN A 211 -6.24 20.86 17.47
N TYR A 212 -5.73 22.09 17.42
CA TYR A 212 -4.30 22.37 17.21
C TYR A 212 -3.42 21.93 18.38
N GLU A 213 -3.97 21.92 19.59
CA GLU A 213 -3.30 21.51 20.82
C GLU A 213 -3.11 20.00 20.90
N LYS A 214 -3.77 19.24 20.01
CA LYS A 214 -3.75 17.78 19.98
C LYS A 214 -4.19 17.19 21.32
N ASP A 215 -5.25 17.75 21.89
CA ASP A 215 -5.82 17.25 23.14
C ASP A 215 -6.33 15.81 22.98
N VAL A 216 -6.43 15.11 24.11
CA VAL A 216 -6.95 13.74 24.19
C VAL A 216 -8.19 13.73 25.08
N ASN A 217 -9.36 13.73 24.44
CA ASN A 217 -10.64 13.44 25.09
C ASN A 217 -10.96 11.94 25.03
N GLU A 218 -12.08 11.52 25.63
CA GLU A 218 -12.51 10.11 25.63
C GLU A 218 -12.65 9.54 24.21
N VAL A 219 -13.19 10.31 23.27
CA VAL A 219 -13.39 9.90 21.87
C VAL A 219 -12.05 9.59 21.19
N ARG A 220 -11.03 10.44 21.38
CA ARG A 220 -9.69 10.22 20.80
C ARG A 220 -8.94 9.10 21.54
N ALA A 221 -9.09 9.05 22.86
CA ALA A 221 -8.52 8.00 23.70
C ALA A 221 -9.02 6.60 23.29
N ASN A 222 -10.30 6.47 22.97
CA ASN A 222 -10.87 5.20 22.48
C ASN A 222 -10.23 4.78 21.15
N ALA A 223 -10.09 5.70 20.19
CA ALA A 223 -9.40 5.41 18.93
C ALA A 223 -7.94 4.99 19.16
N MET A 224 -7.20 5.70 20.01
CA MET A 224 -5.81 5.36 20.37
C MET A 224 -5.70 3.95 20.98
N LYS A 225 -6.60 3.59 21.90
CA LYS A 225 -6.61 2.26 22.51
C LYS A 225 -6.91 1.14 21.50
N VAL A 226 -7.84 1.37 20.57
CA VAL A 226 -8.10 0.41 19.48
C VAL A 226 -6.85 0.28 18.59
N ILE A 227 -6.12 1.38 18.33
CA ILE A 227 -4.84 1.35 17.60
C ILE A 227 -3.78 0.54 18.35
N VAL A 228 -3.67 0.67 19.68
CA VAL A 228 -2.77 -0.18 20.48
C VAL A 228 -3.08 -1.65 20.26
N PHE A 229 -4.36 -2.04 20.28
CA PHE A 229 -4.77 -3.41 19.99
C PHE A 229 -4.35 -3.84 18.58
N MET A 230 -4.71 -3.07 17.55
CA MET A 230 -4.38 -3.38 16.15
C MET A 230 -2.86 -3.51 15.94
N ASN A 231 -2.06 -2.59 16.48
CA ASN A 231 -0.61 -2.65 16.40
C ASN A 231 -0.09 -3.95 17.04
N SER A 232 -0.58 -4.34 18.21
CA SER A 232 -0.16 -5.59 18.85
C SER A 232 -0.40 -6.83 17.97
N ILE A 233 -1.47 -6.82 17.18
CA ILE A 233 -1.78 -7.90 16.23
C ILE A 233 -0.90 -7.82 14.99
N ILE A 234 -0.82 -6.66 14.33
CA ILE A 234 -0.06 -6.52 13.08
C ILE A 234 1.44 -6.72 13.29
N GLN A 235 2.00 -6.38 14.45
CA GLN A 235 3.40 -6.67 14.76
C GLN A 235 3.72 -8.18 14.72
N LYS A 236 2.75 -9.08 14.90
CA LYS A 236 2.95 -10.53 14.75
C LYS A 236 3.23 -10.94 13.30
N TYR A 237 2.72 -10.19 12.32
CA TYR A 237 2.75 -10.55 10.89
C TYR A 237 3.63 -9.63 10.05
N ALA A 238 3.74 -8.36 10.45
CA ALA A 238 4.54 -7.33 9.80
C ALA A 238 5.43 -6.62 10.84
N PRO A 239 6.32 -7.34 11.54
CA PRO A 239 7.10 -6.81 12.66
C PRO A 239 7.96 -5.62 12.21
N GLY A 240 7.84 -4.48 12.90
CA GLY A 240 8.55 -3.25 12.59
C GLY A 240 8.14 -2.56 11.29
N GLN A 241 7.00 -2.93 10.70
CA GLN A 241 6.41 -2.29 9.51
C GLN A 241 5.14 -1.49 9.84
N VAL A 242 4.88 -1.25 11.13
CA VAL A 242 3.81 -0.39 11.62
C VAL A 242 4.38 0.94 12.08
N ALA A 243 3.72 2.04 11.73
CA ALA A 243 4.08 3.37 12.18
C ALA A 243 2.86 4.21 12.60
N LYS A 244 3.10 5.36 13.25
CA LYS A 244 2.13 6.45 13.37
C LYS A 244 2.21 7.32 12.13
N TYR A 245 1.06 7.83 11.70
CA TYR A 245 0.99 8.90 10.71
C TYR A 245 0.98 10.25 11.43
N ASN A 246 1.55 11.28 10.80
CA ASN A 246 1.59 12.64 11.36
C ASN A 246 0.18 13.08 11.82
N ASP A 247 0.10 13.57 13.06
CA ASP A 247 -1.14 13.95 13.75
C ASP A 247 -1.38 15.47 13.81
N ASP A 248 -0.72 16.25 12.96
CA ASP A 248 -0.98 17.68 12.81
C ASP A 248 -2.42 17.91 12.39
N PHE A 249 -3.11 18.76 13.15
CA PHE A 249 -4.52 19.06 12.91
C PHE A 249 -4.70 19.78 11.57
N GLU A 250 -5.43 19.15 10.65
CA GLU A 250 -5.85 19.74 9.38
C GLU A 250 -7.36 20.02 9.45
N PRO A 251 -7.78 21.28 9.69
CA PRO A 251 -9.18 21.62 9.95
C PRO A 251 -10.09 21.34 8.75
N ARG A 252 -9.55 21.08 7.55
CA ARG A 252 -10.34 20.73 6.36
C ARG A 252 -10.43 19.24 6.09
N ALA A 253 -9.70 18.40 6.83
CA ALA A 253 -9.71 16.96 6.65
C ALA A 253 -10.94 16.32 7.29
N PHE A 254 -11.46 15.27 6.64
CA PHE A 254 -12.62 14.55 7.14
C PHE A 254 -12.29 13.72 8.37
N GLY A 255 -11.10 13.11 8.45
CA GLY A 255 -10.67 12.36 9.65
C GLY A 255 -10.74 13.22 10.92
N ASP A 256 -10.06 14.36 10.91
CA ASP A 256 -10.03 15.35 12.00
C ASP A 256 -11.41 15.88 12.36
N ASN A 257 -12.24 16.18 11.35
CA ASN A 257 -13.58 16.69 11.60
C ASN A 257 -14.53 15.61 12.14
N ILE A 258 -14.47 14.37 11.64
CA ILE A 258 -15.29 13.26 12.15
C ILE A 258 -14.90 12.94 13.60
N GLN A 259 -13.60 13.00 13.92
CA GLN A 259 -13.12 12.96 15.29
C GLN A 259 -13.71 14.10 16.14
N LYS A 260 -13.57 15.35 15.67
CA LYS A 260 -14.10 16.54 16.34
C LYS A 260 -15.61 16.49 16.54
N TRP A 261 -16.33 15.86 15.63
CA TRP A 261 -17.78 15.74 15.68
C TRP A 261 -18.26 14.54 16.52
N GLY A 262 -17.38 13.90 17.28
CA GLY A 262 -17.73 12.93 18.33
C GLY A 262 -17.57 11.46 17.96
N THR A 263 -16.99 11.13 16.82
CA THR A 263 -16.76 9.74 16.41
C THR A 263 -15.31 9.34 16.71
N SER A 264 -15.10 8.21 17.38
CA SER A 264 -13.76 7.66 17.67
C SER A 264 -13.12 7.20 16.36
N THR A 265 -12.38 8.10 15.71
CA THR A 265 -11.91 7.94 14.34
C THR A 265 -10.51 7.35 14.33
N ILE A 266 -10.35 6.30 13.54
CA ILE A 266 -9.11 5.57 13.34
C ILE A 266 -8.77 5.73 11.88
N LEU A 267 -7.60 6.29 11.59
CA LEU A 267 -7.04 6.32 10.26
C LEU A 267 -6.11 5.12 10.08
N ILE A 268 -6.20 4.47 8.91
CA ILE A 268 -5.27 3.44 8.45
C ILE A 268 -4.71 3.87 7.09
N GLU A 269 -3.39 4.06 7.02
CA GLU A 269 -2.66 4.29 5.77
C GLU A 269 -1.97 3.01 5.28
N SER A 270 -2.26 2.60 4.05
CA SER A 270 -1.64 1.45 3.38
C SER A 270 -0.44 1.87 2.55
N GLY A 271 0.78 1.61 3.06
CA GLY A 271 2.04 2.01 2.42
C GLY A 271 2.56 0.99 1.41
N GLY A 272 3.82 0.61 1.56
CA GLY A 272 4.49 -0.36 0.70
C GLY A 272 4.84 -1.66 1.42
N TYR A 273 4.97 -2.72 0.63
CA TYR A 273 5.45 -4.03 1.06
C TYR A 273 6.32 -4.60 -0.06
N ASN A 274 7.40 -5.29 0.29
CA ASN A 274 8.37 -5.75 -0.69
C ASN A 274 7.73 -6.73 -1.68
N ASN A 275 7.97 -6.53 -2.98
CA ASN A 275 7.42 -7.34 -4.07
C ASN A 275 5.88 -7.43 -4.14
N ASP A 276 5.15 -6.47 -3.57
CA ASP A 276 3.68 -6.47 -3.52
C ASP A 276 3.07 -5.33 -4.35
N ILE A 277 3.35 -5.32 -5.65
CA ILE A 277 2.89 -4.25 -6.56
C ILE A 277 1.37 -4.09 -6.52
N GLU A 278 0.63 -5.20 -6.55
CA GLU A 278 -0.83 -5.20 -6.51
C GLU A 278 -1.42 -5.09 -5.08
N LYS A 279 -0.57 -4.82 -4.07
CA LYS A 279 -0.94 -4.59 -2.67
C LYS A 279 -1.78 -5.72 -2.05
N GLN A 280 -1.51 -6.97 -2.42
CA GLN A 280 -2.27 -8.14 -1.98
C GLN A 280 -1.90 -8.59 -0.55
N GLU A 281 -0.64 -8.46 -0.13
CA GLU A 281 -0.26 -8.69 1.27
C GLU A 281 -0.77 -7.53 2.14
N ILE A 282 -0.69 -6.29 1.64
CA ILE A 282 -1.19 -5.13 2.37
C ILE A 282 -2.72 -5.18 2.53
N ARG A 283 -3.45 -5.67 1.52
CA ARG A 283 -4.88 -5.98 1.58
C ARG A 283 -5.18 -6.98 2.70
N LYS A 284 -4.41 -8.07 2.79
CA LYS A 284 -4.52 -9.06 3.87
C LYS A 284 -4.29 -8.43 5.25
N LEU A 285 -3.27 -7.58 5.39
CA LEU A 285 -3.00 -6.89 6.65
C LEU A 285 -4.12 -5.91 7.03
N ASN A 286 -4.72 -5.21 6.06
CA ASN A 286 -5.92 -4.40 6.29
C ASN A 286 -7.11 -5.25 6.76
N TYR A 287 -7.37 -6.38 6.11
CA TYR A 287 -8.42 -7.33 6.52
C TYR A 287 -8.24 -7.76 7.99
N VAL A 288 -7.04 -8.20 8.36
CA VAL A 288 -6.74 -8.64 9.74
C VAL A 288 -6.83 -7.47 10.72
N SER A 289 -6.26 -6.32 10.38
CA SER A 289 -6.27 -5.13 11.25
C SER A 289 -7.69 -4.66 11.54
N ILE A 290 -8.51 -4.50 10.50
CA ILE A 290 -9.87 -3.96 10.62
C ILE A 290 -10.77 -4.96 11.37
N LEU A 291 -10.74 -6.25 11.04
CA LEU A 291 -11.55 -7.25 11.76
C LEU A 291 -11.12 -7.41 13.21
N SER A 292 -9.82 -7.34 13.51
CA SER A 292 -9.34 -7.34 14.90
C SER A 292 -9.84 -6.13 15.67
N ALA A 293 -9.86 -4.95 15.04
CA ALA A 293 -10.42 -3.73 15.63
C ALA A 293 -11.93 -3.86 15.87
N ILE A 294 -12.68 -4.35 14.89
CA ILE A 294 -14.14 -4.59 15.01
C ILE A 294 -14.43 -5.55 16.16
N TYR A 295 -13.70 -6.67 16.23
CA TYR A 295 -13.85 -7.63 17.33
C TYR A 295 -13.50 -7.02 18.69
N SER A 296 -12.43 -6.23 18.75
CA SER A 296 -12.02 -5.50 19.96
C SER A 296 -13.08 -4.50 20.44
N ILE A 297 -13.72 -3.78 19.51
CA ILE A 297 -14.82 -2.86 19.80
C ILE A 297 -16.05 -3.62 20.30
N ALA A 298 -16.42 -4.73 19.62
CA ALA A 298 -17.57 -5.57 19.99
C ALA A 298 -17.44 -6.15 21.40
N THR A 299 -16.25 -6.66 21.74
CA THR A 299 -15.95 -7.23 23.07
C THR A 299 -15.53 -6.19 24.11
N GLN A 300 -15.36 -4.93 23.69
CA GLN A 300 -14.88 -3.81 24.50
C GLN A 300 -13.52 -4.03 25.17
N ASN A 301 -12.72 -5.00 24.70
CA ASN A 301 -11.45 -5.34 25.34
C ASN A 301 -10.41 -4.20 25.24
N PHE A 302 -10.54 -3.30 24.25
CA PHE A 302 -9.66 -2.12 24.10
C PHE A 302 -9.70 -1.20 25.32
N LYS A 303 -10.80 -1.18 26.09
CA LYS A 303 -10.95 -0.29 27.25
C LYS A 303 -9.86 -0.51 28.29
N ASN A 304 -9.37 -1.74 28.40
CA ASN A 304 -8.34 -2.18 29.35
C ASN A 304 -6.91 -1.88 28.90
N LEU A 305 -6.72 -1.36 27.68
CA LEU A 305 -5.40 -1.05 27.14
C LEU A 305 -4.89 0.30 27.66
N ASP A 306 -3.58 0.36 27.88
CA ASP A 306 -2.89 1.59 28.26
C ASP A 306 -2.70 2.47 27.02
N ILE A 307 -3.18 3.71 27.11
CA ILE A 307 -3.06 4.68 26.03
C ILE A 307 -1.60 5.06 25.75
N THR A 308 -0.70 4.95 26.74
CA THR A 308 0.72 5.28 26.57
C THR A 308 1.44 4.32 25.61
N ASP A 309 0.88 3.14 25.34
CA ASP A 309 1.40 2.22 24.32
C ASP A 309 1.24 2.77 22.90
N TYR A 310 0.30 3.71 22.67
CA TYR A 310 0.14 4.39 21.39
C TYR A 310 1.41 5.20 21.04
N GLU A 311 2.03 5.83 22.03
CA GLU A 311 3.24 6.63 21.84
C GLU A 311 4.50 5.80 21.59
N LYS A 312 4.44 4.48 21.85
CA LYS A 312 5.54 3.55 21.56
C LYS A 312 5.59 3.15 20.09
N ILE A 313 4.53 3.39 19.33
CA ILE A 313 4.51 3.16 17.89
C ILE A 313 5.41 4.23 17.23
N PRO A 314 6.43 3.84 16.43
CA PRO A 314 7.33 4.80 15.79
C PRO A 314 6.57 5.65 14.77
N GLU A 315 6.99 6.89 14.54
CA GLU A 315 6.44 7.72 13.45
C GLU A 315 6.82 7.13 12.07
N ASN A 316 6.16 7.59 11.00
CA ASN A 316 6.61 7.32 9.64
C ASN A 316 7.69 8.35 9.22
N ASP A 317 8.62 7.90 8.38
CA ASP A 317 9.70 8.73 7.82
C ASP A 317 9.83 8.42 6.33
N ARG A 318 10.31 9.37 5.51
CA ARG A 318 10.29 9.25 4.05
C ARG A 318 11.69 9.07 3.49
N LYS A 319 12.31 7.92 3.79
CA LYS A 319 13.71 7.63 3.45
C LYS A 319 13.92 6.37 2.61
N LEU A 320 12.85 5.81 2.02
CA LEU A 320 12.95 4.65 1.13
C LEU A 320 13.05 5.04 -0.35
N PHE A 321 13.92 4.33 -1.06
CA PHE A 321 14.01 4.31 -2.52
C PHE A 321 13.59 2.95 -3.08
N ASP A 322 13.19 2.88 -4.36
CA ASP A 322 13.05 1.58 -5.04
C ASP A 322 14.39 0.86 -5.15
N LEU A 323 15.43 1.61 -5.56
CA LEU A 323 16.80 1.14 -5.68
C LEU A 323 17.76 2.17 -5.08
N LYS A 324 18.61 1.73 -4.16
CA LYS A 324 19.74 2.49 -3.63
C LYS A 324 21.04 1.89 -4.16
N ILE A 325 21.82 2.67 -4.90
CA ILE A 325 23.20 2.34 -5.25
C ILE A 325 24.11 2.96 -4.20
N GLU A 326 24.92 2.15 -3.51
CA GLU A 326 25.75 2.60 -2.40
C GLU A 326 27.25 2.59 -2.75
N GLY A 327 27.92 3.72 -2.56
CA GLY A 327 29.37 3.82 -2.59
C GLY A 327 30.00 3.62 -3.97
N ALA A 328 29.29 3.95 -5.04
CA ALA A 328 29.83 3.87 -6.40
C ALA A 328 30.89 4.95 -6.65
N LYS A 329 31.81 4.68 -7.59
CA LYS A 329 32.76 5.67 -8.11
C LYS A 329 32.13 6.43 -9.28
N TYR A 330 31.99 7.74 -9.16
CA TYR A 330 31.55 8.64 -10.24
C TYR A 330 32.73 9.48 -10.73
N ILE A 331 32.97 9.48 -12.04
CA ILE A 331 34.05 10.27 -12.66
C ILE A 331 33.47 11.55 -13.24
N LEU A 332 33.86 12.70 -12.69
CA LEU A 332 33.48 14.02 -13.18
C LEU A 332 34.73 14.90 -13.32
N ASN A 333 34.92 15.49 -14.50
CA ASN A 333 36.10 16.30 -14.83
C ASN A 333 37.43 15.61 -14.48
N ASN A 334 37.56 14.33 -14.88
CA ASN A 334 38.71 13.47 -14.63
C ASN A 334 39.05 13.20 -13.15
N LYS A 335 38.18 13.60 -12.22
CA LYS A 335 38.30 13.28 -10.79
C LYS A 335 37.27 12.24 -10.39
N ALA A 336 37.64 11.40 -9.43
CA ALA A 336 36.79 10.36 -8.89
C ALA A 336 36.13 10.80 -7.58
N TYR A 337 34.82 10.56 -7.48
CA TYR A 337 34.03 10.84 -6.29
C TYR A 337 33.32 9.56 -5.85
N LYS A 338 33.20 9.34 -4.54
CA LYS A 338 32.29 8.34 -3.99
C LYS A 338 30.90 8.96 -3.95
N ILE A 339 29.89 8.21 -4.41
CA ILE A 339 28.51 8.68 -4.44
C ILE A 339 27.53 7.54 -4.17
N ASP A 340 26.49 7.84 -3.40
CA ASP A 340 25.27 7.04 -3.34
C ASP A 340 24.23 7.65 -4.29
N VAL A 341 23.36 6.81 -4.85
CA VAL A 341 22.28 7.25 -5.75
C VAL A 341 20.97 6.60 -5.31
N GLY A 342 19.98 7.42 -4.96
CA GLY A 342 18.63 7.01 -4.60
C GLY A 342 17.69 7.13 -5.79
N ILE A 343 17.02 6.04 -6.15
CA ILE A 343 16.22 5.92 -7.37
C ILE A 343 14.78 5.52 -7.03
N ASN A 344 13.82 6.26 -7.56
CA ASN A 344 12.40 5.87 -7.54
C ASN A 344 11.88 5.58 -8.93
N ARG A 345 11.08 4.52 -9.02
CA ARG A 345 10.37 4.04 -10.19
C ARG A 345 8.97 4.67 -10.17
N LEU A 346 8.86 5.88 -10.72
CA LEU A 346 7.60 6.61 -10.75
C LEU A 346 6.65 6.01 -11.80
N GLU A 347 5.39 5.81 -11.43
CA GLU A 347 4.38 5.23 -12.31
C GLU A 347 3.75 6.27 -13.23
N VAL A 348 3.47 5.86 -14.46
CA VAL A 348 2.70 6.61 -15.44
C VAL A 348 1.58 5.72 -15.95
N ASN A 349 0.34 6.17 -15.76
CA ASN A 349 -0.87 5.43 -16.15
C ASN A 349 -0.90 5.16 -17.66
N THR A 350 -1.45 4.02 -18.05
CA THR A 350 -1.95 3.80 -19.41
C THR A 350 -3.18 4.68 -19.67
N GLU A 351 -3.55 4.86 -20.94
CA GLU A 351 -4.67 5.72 -21.36
C GLU A 351 -6.02 5.31 -20.75
N ASP A 352 -6.22 4.01 -20.53
CA ASP A 352 -7.42 3.42 -19.93
C ASP A 352 -7.35 3.27 -18.39
N TYR A 353 -6.24 3.71 -17.80
CA TYR A 353 -5.93 3.66 -16.37
C TYR A 353 -5.91 2.26 -15.74
N SER A 354 -5.91 1.20 -16.55
CA SER A 354 -5.93 -0.20 -16.09
C SER A 354 -4.54 -0.75 -15.73
N ASP A 355 -3.48 -0.13 -16.25
CA ASP A 355 -2.07 -0.49 -15.99
C ASP A 355 -1.18 0.77 -15.99
N PHE A 356 0.12 0.57 -15.91
CA PHE A 356 1.13 1.62 -15.86
C PHE A 356 2.49 1.14 -16.37
N TRP A 357 3.33 2.11 -16.72
CA TRP A 357 4.75 1.92 -17.01
C TRP A 357 5.58 2.84 -16.12
N TYR A 358 6.86 2.53 -15.94
CA TYR A 358 7.73 3.32 -15.07
C TYR A 358 8.52 4.37 -15.86
N SER A 359 8.52 5.59 -15.33
CA SER A 359 9.36 6.70 -15.74
C SER A 359 10.27 7.07 -14.56
N SER A 360 11.29 6.25 -14.33
CA SER A 360 12.12 6.34 -13.14
C SER A 360 12.96 7.61 -13.10
N ARG A 361 13.33 8.04 -11.88
CA ARG A 361 14.12 9.23 -11.62
C ARG A 361 15.15 8.95 -10.54
N ILE A 362 16.33 9.57 -10.66
CA ILE A 362 17.19 9.81 -9.51
C ILE A 362 16.46 10.82 -8.64
N LEU A 363 16.17 10.46 -7.39
CA LEU A 363 15.49 11.34 -6.44
C LEU A 363 16.49 12.10 -5.58
N ASP A 364 17.60 11.45 -5.24
CA ASP A 364 18.68 12.07 -4.49
C ASP A 364 20.03 11.40 -4.80
N GLN A 365 21.12 12.09 -4.51
CA GLN A 365 22.48 11.59 -4.69
C GLN A 365 23.46 12.28 -3.74
N GLY A 366 24.49 11.55 -3.29
CA GLY A 366 25.49 12.09 -2.36
C GLY A 366 25.77 11.12 -1.22
N ASP A 367 25.69 11.61 0.01
CA ASP A 367 25.69 10.77 1.22
C ASP A 367 24.24 10.37 1.55
N LEU A 368 23.90 9.11 1.27
CA LEU A 368 22.59 8.55 1.57
C LEU A 368 22.70 7.50 2.69
N SER A 369 23.69 7.62 3.58
CA SER A 369 23.96 6.66 4.66
C SER A 369 22.78 6.48 5.63
N THR A 370 21.93 7.50 5.79
CA THR A 370 20.71 7.45 6.62
C THR A 370 19.45 7.05 5.85
N TYR A 371 19.57 6.76 4.55
CA TYR A 371 18.46 6.35 3.68
C TYR A 371 18.53 4.86 3.33
N TYR A 372 17.39 4.34 2.87
CA TYR A 372 17.17 2.92 2.64
C TYR A 372 16.68 2.66 1.22
N GLY A 373 16.77 1.42 0.76
CA GLY A 373 16.14 1.00 -0.49
C GLY A 373 15.40 -0.31 -0.29
N TYR A 374 14.29 -0.50 -1.00
CA TYR A 374 13.68 -1.83 -1.18
C TYR A 374 14.72 -2.80 -1.75
N GLU A 375 15.48 -2.34 -2.73
CA GLU A 375 16.70 -2.95 -3.22
C GLU A 375 17.89 -2.05 -2.88
N THR A 376 18.93 -2.60 -2.27
CA THR A 376 20.21 -1.88 -2.05
C THR A 376 21.35 -2.66 -2.69
N PHE A 377 22.08 -2.01 -3.58
CA PHE A 377 23.25 -2.58 -4.23
C PHE A 377 24.52 -1.89 -3.75
N ASN A 378 25.40 -2.65 -3.09
CA ASN A 378 26.72 -2.17 -2.70
C ASN A 378 27.64 -2.09 -3.93
N ALA A 379 27.85 -0.88 -4.41
CA ALA A 379 28.66 -0.54 -5.57
C ALA A 379 30.12 -0.18 -5.21
N ALA A 380 30.60 -0.56 -4.03
CA ALA A 380 32.01 -0.41 -3.68
C ALA A 380 32.93 -1.10 -4.70
N GLY A 381 33.86 -0.31 -5.26
CA GLY A 381 34.77 -0.76 -6.31
C GLY A 381 34.17 -0.81 -7.72
N TYR A 382 32.90 -0.43 -7.90
CA TYR A 382 32.29 -0.21 -9.22
C TYR A 382 32.41 1.25 -9.63
N THR A 383 32.54 1.48 -10.94
CA THR A 383 32.52 2.82 -11.55
C THR A 383 31.27 2.99 -12.39
N LEU A 384 30.56 4.09 -12.19
CA LEU A 384 29.41 4.47 -13.00
C LEU A 384 29.87 4.94 -14.39
N LYS A 385 29.29 4.37 -15.44
CA LYS A 385 29.63 4.67 -16.84
C LYS A 385 28.39 5.04 -17.64
N GLN A 386 28.56 6.01 -18.55
CA GLN A 386 27.56 6.34 -19.55
C GLN A 386 27.38 5.16 -20.51
N GLY A 387 26.12 4.79 -20.75
CA GLY A 387 25.81 3.81 -21.78
C GLY A 387 25.82 4.41 -23.19
N LYS A 388 26.11 3.58 -24.19
CA LYS A 388 26.25 3.97 -25.60
C LYS A 388 24.99 3.67 -26.40
N VAL A 389 24.93 4.23 -27.61
CA VAL A 389 23.95 3.86 -28.63
C VAL A 389 24.50 2.70 -29.46
N TYR A 390 23.71 1.65 -29.64
CA TYR A 390 24.04 0.56 -30.56
C TYR A 390 24.18 1.12 -32.00
N PRO A 391 25.30 0.87 -32.70
CA PRO A 391 25.63 1.57 -33.94
C PRO A 391 24.68 1.26 -35.09
N LYS A 392 24.09 0.06 -35.14
CA LYS A 392 23.16 -0.32 -36.21
C LYS A 392 21.76 0.22 -35.91
N GLN A 393 21.25 1.01 -36.84
CA GLN A 393 19.85 1.41 -36.84
C GLN A 393 18.95 0.22 -37.23
N ILE A 394 17.89 0.03 -36.46
CA ILE A 394 16.91 -1.05 -36.63
C ILE A 394 15.64 -0.47 -37.24
N ALA A 395 14.95 -1.20 -38.11
CA ALA A 395 13.77 -0.64 -38.75
C ALA A 395 12.57 -0.60 -37.80
N THR A 396 12.34 -1.66 -37.03
CA THR A 396 11.14 -1.82 -36.20
C THR A 396 11.43 -2.42 -34.83
N ILE A 397 10.49 -2.26 -33.88
CA ILE A 397 10.54 -2.92 -32.56
C ILE A 397 10.55 -4.45 -32.70
N LYS A 398 9.82 -5.00 -33.67
CA LYS A 398 9.78 -6.44 -33.94
C LYS A 398 11.15 -6.98 -34.36
N GLU A 399 11.88 -6.26 -35.19
CA GLU A 399 13.26 -6.66 -35.53
C GLU A 399 14.19 -6.59 -34.31
N ALA A 400 14.02 -5.58 -33.46
CA ALA A 400 14.82 -5.41 -32.26
C ALA A 400 14.64 -6.55 -31.25
N SER A 401 13.48 -7.22 -31.19
CA SER A 401 13.23 -8.33 -30.26
C SER A 401 14.09 -9.57 -30.53
N HIS A 402 14.75 -9.65 -31.68
CA HIS A 402 15.69 -10.74 -32.01
C HIS A 402 17.12 -10.49 -31.52
N LEU A 403 17.41 -9.34 -30.91
CA LEU A 403 18.73 -9.02 -30.40
C LEU A 403 19.02 -9.68 -29.05
N ASN A 404 20.28 -10.00 -28.81
CA ASN A 404 20.75 -10.43 -27.49
C ASN A 404 21.06 -9.21 -26.62
N PHE A 405 20.07 -8.75 -25.86
CA PHE A 405 20.19 -7.53 -25.06
C PHE A 405 21.26 -7.61 -23.96
N ILE A 406 21.49 -8.78 -23.37
CA ILE A 406 22.53 -8.96 -22.35
C ILE A 406 23.92 -8.79 -22.99
N SER A 407 24.15 -9.33 -24.19
CA SER A 407 25.41 -9.10 -24.93
C SER A 407 25.62 -7.61 -25.19
N LEU A 408 24.58 -6.92 -25.66
CA LEU A 408 24.64 -5.48 -25.94
C LEU A 408 24.97 -4.66 -24.69
N LEU A 409 24.35 -4.99 -23.54
CA LEU A 409 24.65 -4.32 -22.27
C LEU A 409 26.09 -4.61 -21.80
N LYS A 410 26.62 -5.82 -22.00
CA LYS A 410 28.04 -6.14 -21.72
C LYS A 410 28.99 -5.28 -22.55
N GLU A 411 28.68 -5.09 -23.82
CA GLU A 411 29.40 -4.20 -24.75
C GLU A 411 29.21 -2.71 -24.44
N GLY A 412 28.25 -2.39 -23.56
CA GLY A 412 27.98 -1.08 -23.02
C GLY A 412 26.92 -0.28 -23.77
N TYR A 413 26.11 -0.94 -24.60
CA TYR A 413 24.98 -0.33 -25.29
C TYR A 413 23.74 -0.34 -24.41
N THR A 414 23.19 0.83 -24.12
CA THR A 414 21.94 0.99 -23.33
C THR A 414 20.81 1.61 -24.14
N HIS A 415 21.07 1.98 -25.40
CA HIS A 415 20.11 2.60 -26.30
C HIS A 415 20.11 1.94 -27.68
N LEU A 416 18.92 1.79 -28.27
CA LEU A 416 18.68 1.28 -29.62
C LEU A 416 18.04 2.36 -30.49
N ARG A 417 18.60 2.58 -31.68
CA ARG A 417 18.01 3.50 -32.65
C ARG A 417 17.01 2.76 -33.52
N ILE A 418 15.74 3.17 -33.47
CA ILE A 418 14.65 2.56 -34.25
C ILE A 418 14.05 3.61 -35.19
N SER A 419 13.93 3.30 -36.49
CA SER A 419 13.40 4.24 -37.49
C SER A 419 11.88 4.37 -37.44
N LYS A 420 11.16 3.27 -37.20
CA LYS A 420 9.69 3.22 -37.14
C LYS A 420 9.24 2.80 -35.74
N ILE A 421 9.04 3.79 -34.86
CA ILE A 421 8.49 3.60 -33.52
C ILE A 421 6.98 3.85 -33.59
N PRO A 422 6.11 2.88 -33.28
CA PRO A 422 4.67 3.09 -33.24
C PRO A 422 4.30 4.25 -32.30
N TYR A 423 3.37 5.11 -32.70
CA TYR A 423 2.93 6.25 -31.87
C TYR A 423 2.35 5.81 -30.53
N LYS A 424 1.58 4.72 -30.53
CA LYS A 424 0.98 4.15 -29.32
C LYS A 424 1.97 3.42 -28.40
N GLN A 425 3.21 3.18 -28.84
CA GLN A 425 4.22 2.57 -27.95
C GLN A 425 4.71 3.62 -26.96
N LEU A 426 4.37 3.47 -25.68
CA LEU A 426 4.71 4.46 -24.65
C LEU A 426 6.10 4.22 -24.02
N SER A 427 6.51 2.95 -23.92
CA SER A 427 7.75 2.52 -23.28
C SER A 427 8.43 1.40 -24.07
N SER A 428 9.74 1.22 -23.89
CA SER A 428 10.49 0.13 -24.50
C SER A 428 10.29 -1.14 -23.67
N PRO A 429 9.91 -2.27 -24.30
CA PRO A 429 9.78 -3.56 -23.63
C PRO A 429 11.14 -4.27 -23.44
N PHE A 430 12.23 -3.67 -23.94
CA PHE A 430 13.57 -4.24 -23.86
C PHE A 430 14.40 -3.52 -22.81
N PRO A 431 15.42 -4.16 -22.21
CA PRO A 431 16.32 -3.54 -21.24
C PRO A 431 17.30 -2.54 -21.89
N LEU A 432 16.86 -1.83 -22.93
CA LEU A 432 17.52 -0.72 -23.57
C LEU A 432 16.46 0.34 -23.91
N HIS A 433 16.82 1.61 -23.76
CA HIS A 433 16.01 2.71 -24.25
C HIS A 433 15.88 2.67 -25.77
N ILE A 434 14.71 3.01 -26.28
CA ILE A 434 14.52 3.21 -27.72
C ILE A 434 14.62 4.70 -28.01
N ILE A 435 15.41 5.05 -29.04
CA ILE A 435 15.58 6.43 -29.48
C ILE A 435 15.22 6.59 -30.96
N GLY A 436 14.63 7.72 -31.31
CA GLY A 436 14.35 8.10 -32.69
C GLY A 436 15.62 8.40 -33.49
N SER A 437 15.50 8.44 -34.81
CA SER A 437 16.66 8.56 -35.73
C SER A 437 17.53 9.79 -35.48
N LYS A 438 16.94 10.91 -35.02
CA LYS A 438 17.64 12.18 -34.79
C LYS A 438 17.99 12.44 -33.34
N PHE A 439 17.58 11.58 -32.40
CA PHE A 439 17.83 11.77 -30.98
C PHE A 439 19.31 11.55 -30.67
N ILE A 440 19.91 12.49 -29.94
CA ILE A 440 21.32 12.50 -29.56
C ILE A 440 21.42 12.26 -28.06
N ILE A 441 22.41 11.48 -27.66
CA ILE A 441 22.70 11.17 -26.26
C ILE A 441 24.05 11.79 -25.93
N SER A 442 24.17 12.34 -24.73
CA SER A 442 25.47 12.78 -24.23
C SER A 442 26.43 11.60 -24.09
N ASP A 443 27.66 11.85 -24.49
CA ASP A 443 28.82 10.98 -24.35
C ASP A 443 29.40 11.00 -22.92
N LYS A 444 28.86 11.84 -22.03
CA LYS A 444 29.20 11.90 -20.60
C LYS A 444 28.01 11.48 -19.73
N LEU A 445 28.29 10.79 -18.64
CA LEU A 445 27.29 10.47 -17.62
C LEU A 445 27.03 11.71 -16.78
N PHE A 446 25.78 12.14 -16.76
CA PHE A 446 25.34 13.25 -15.93
C PHE A 446 24.35 12.74 -14.88
N LEU A 447 24.77 12.78 -13.61
CA LEU A 447 23.94 12.39 -12.47
C LEU A 447 23.42 13.65 -11.79
N GLN A 448 22.09 13.77 -11.72
CA GLN A 448 21.41 14.76 -10.90
C GLN A 448 19.99 14.28 -10.55
N PRO A 449 19.40 14.80 -9.46
CA PRO A 449 17.98 14.62 -9.20
C PRO A 449 17.12 15.01 -10.42
N GLY A 450 16.10 14.20 -10.72
CA GLY A 450 15.19 14.39 -11.84
C GLY A 450 15.65 13.81 -13.19
N VAL A 451 16.86 13.26 -13.30
CA VAL A 451 17.32 12.54 -14.51
C VAL A 451 16.89 11.07 -14.47
N ASN A 452 16.64 10.47 -15.64
CA ASN A 452 16.36 9.04 -15.74
C ASN A 452 17.61 8.22 -15.34
N PRO A 453 17.50 7.28 -14.41
CA PRO A 453 18.65 6.49 -13.94
C PRO A 453 18.97 5.39 -14.94
N THR A 454 19.87 5.70 -15.88
CA THR A 454 20.42 4.73 -16.82
C THR A 454 21.93 4.86 -16.94
N PHE A 455 22.65 3.84 -16.48
CA PHE A 455 24.11 3.78 -16.47
C PHE A 455 24.61 2.34 -16.30
N LEU A 456 25.89 2.11 -16.57
CA LEU A 456 26.56 0.83 -16.36
C LEU A 456 27.41 0.88 -15.09
N LEU A 457 27.52 -0.25 -14.40
CA LEU A 457 28.41 -0.46 -13.27
C LEU A 457 29.58 -1.33 -13.74
N GLU A 458 30.71 -0.66 -13.98
CA GLU A 458 31.95 -1.28 -14.45
C GLU A 458 32.84 -1.67 -13.28
N LYS A 459 33.39 -2.87 -13.30
CA LYS A 459 34.44 -3.32 -12.38
C LYS A 459 35.52 -4.05 -13.15
N ASN A 460 36.78 -3.67 -12.91
CA ASN A 460 37.95 -4.22 -13.60
C ASN A 460 37.84 -4.15 -15.14
N GLY A 461 37.34 -3.02 -15.67
CA GLY A 461 37.18 -2.79 -17.11
C GLY A 461 36.07 -3.60 -17.79
N LYS A 462 35.22 -4.29 -17.01
CA LYS A 462 34.08 -5.05 -17.52
C LYS A 462 32.78 -4.52 -16.93
N ASN A 463 31.76 -4.34 -17.77
CA ASN A 463 30.41 -4.06 -17.31
C ASN A 463 29.85 -5.31 -16.64
N LYS A 464 29.50 -5.20 -15.35
CA LYS A 464 28.98 -6.31 -14.54
C LYS A 464 27.49 -6.17 -14.27
N TYR A 465 27.03 -4.92 -14.11
CA TYR A 465 25.62 -4.60 -13.95
C TYR A 465 25.25 -3.44 -14.87
N ALA A 466 23.97 -3.37 -15.20
CA ALA A 466 23.35 -2.20 -15.80
C ALA A 466 22.22 -1.72 -14.90
N VAL A 467 22.08 -0.41 -14.77
CA VAL A 467 20.83 0.20 -14.31
C VAL A 467 20.16 0.76 -15.54
N ILE A 468 18.95 0.29 -15.87
CA ILE A 468 18.17 0.74 -17.03
C ILE A 468 16.82 1.21 -16.53
N ASN A 469 16.51 2.49 -16.68
CA ASN A 469 15.27 3.09 -16.16
C ASN A 469 15.05 2.72 -14.67
N GLY A 470 16.12 2.73 -13.87
CA GLY A 470 16.06 2.41 -12.44
C GLY A 470 15.91 0.93 -12.08
N PHE A 471 16.02 0.02 -13.04
CA PHE A 471 16.08 -1.43 -12.81
C PHE A 471 17.53 -1.90 -12.83
N LEU A 472 17.97 -2.56 -11.76
CA LEU A 472 19.27 -3.22 -11.72
C LEU A 472 19.20 -4.55 -12.48
N ILE A 473 20.19 -4.79 -13.33
CA ILE A 473 20.31 -5.99 -14.15
C ILE A 473 21.71 -6.55 -13.97
N ASN A 474 21.81 -7.80 -13.51
CA ASN A 474 23.06 -8.53 -13.46
C ASN A 474 23.41 -9.03 -14.87
N LEU A 475 24.55 -8.60 -15.41
CA LEU A 475 24.94 -8.95 -16.77
C LEU A 475 25.54 -10.35 -16.87
N GLU A 476 25.98 -10.97 -15.77
CA GLU A 476 26.56 -12.31 -15.82
C GLU A 476 25.51 -13.37 -16.16
N ASN A 477 24.37 -13.31 -15.48
CA ASN A 477 23.27 -14.29 -15.60
C ASN A 477 21.98 -13.70 -16.21
N GLY A 478 21.90 -12.38 -16.41
CA GLY A 478 20.71 -11.71 -16.97
C GLY A 478 19.58 -11.50 -15.96
N GLU A 479 19.79 -11.77 -14.66
CA GLU A 479 18.78 -11.60 -13.63
C GLU A 479 18.49 -10.13 -13.34
N GLY A 480 17.22 -9.82 -13.08
CA GLY A 480 16.74 -8.50 -12.68
C GLY A 480 15.22 -8.38 -12.85
N ALA A 481 14.57 -7.55 -12.03
CA ALA A 481 13.12 -7.32 -12.09
C ALA A 481 12.73 -6.27 -13.15
N PHE A 482 13.30 -6.38 -14.36
CA PHE A 482 13.10 -5.39 -15.42
C PHE A 482 11.64 -5.36 -15.91
N LYS A 483 10.98 -4.19 -15.86
CA LYS A 483 9.63 -4.00 -16.43
C LYS A 483 9.65 -3.27 -17.78
N ASN A 484 10.28 -2.11 -17.84
CA ASN A 484 10.33 -1.30 -19.06
C ASN A 484 11.50 -0.31 -19.06
N ALA A 485 11.86 0.16 -20.25
CA ALA A 485 12.74 1.29 -20.47
C ALA A 485 12.00 2.45 -21.16
N MET A 486 12.61 3.62 -21.24
CA MET A 486 12.05 4.81 -21.90
C MET A 486 12.09 4.74 -23.43
N ILE A 487 11.18 5.46 -24.08
CA ILE A 487 11.23 5.81 -25.50
C ILE A 487 11.43 7.32 -25.63
N TYR A 488 12.42 7.72 -26.43
CA TYR A 488 12.69 9.12 -26.78
C TYR A 488 12.55 9.28 -28.30
N ARG A 489 11.58 10.08 -28.77
CA ARG A 489 11.28 10.21 -30.20
C ARG A 489 12.12 11.31 -30.87
#